data_AF-A0A1Y2MX09-F1
#
_entry.id   AF-A0A1Y2MX09-F1
#
_cell.length_a   1.000
_cell.length_b   1.000
_cell.length_c   1.000
_cell.angle_alpha   90.00
_cell.angle_beta   90.00
_cell.angle_gamma   90.00
#
_symmetry.space_group_name_H-M   'P 1'
#
loop_
_entity.id
_entity.type
_entity.pdbx_description
1 polymer ?
#
loop_
_entity_poly.entity_id
_entity_poly.type
_entity_poly.pdbx_seq_one_letter_code
_entity_poly.pdbx_strand_id
1 'polypeptide(L)'
;MIDVPTPAVAGLLLRAVPQRVRRDAHVAMHALASWGAVSAQLVQDAGGGVADHDVHVDGDAVQIPYRVAFPWPAASYVARLTPRRRAVVAAWMSRSENAGLRQRAVRELFGVDEAWIVPFVVQLCGEYVHEIGADVDRFVRTELPRRPELRHAYARFVRDNPRYLATTRHRAVAFRELDHRWPHRYEPGRSYPQIAALDALSELAYRGGPDYPGDPAADRVAIAVS
;
A
#
# COMPACT_ATOMS: atom_id res chain seq x y z
N MET A 1 7.68 7.18 31.06
CA MET A 1 8.32 5.98 30.48
C MET A 1 7.56 5.69 29.20
N ILE A 2 8.16 5.94 28.02
CA ILE A 2 7.49 5.71 26.74
C ILE A 2 7.59 4.22 26.48
N ASP A 3 6.46 3.55 26.62
CA ASP A 3 6.35 2.11 26.49
C ASP A 3 6.37 1.82 24.97
N VAL A 4 7.53 1.34 24.49
CA VAL A 4 7.81 1.08 23.07
C VAL A 4 7.09 -0.22 22.69
N PRO A 5 6.56 -0.36 21.46
CA PRO A 5 6.02 -1.63 21.02
C PRO A 5 7.02 -2.77 21.27
N THR A 6 6.54 -3.97 21.61
CA THR A 6 7.41 -5.13 21.86
C THR A 6 8.44 -5.31 20.72
N PRO A 7 9.64 -5.85 20.99
CA PRO A 7 10.68 -5.98 19.96
C PRO A 7 10.21 -6.65 18.66
N ALA A 8 9.28 -7.61 18.76
CA ALA A 8 8.66 -8.26 17.60
C ALA A 8 7.79 -7.30 16.78
N VAL A 9 6.93 -6.50 17.43
CA VAL A 9 6.09 -5.49 16.79
C VAL A 9 6.93 -4.39 16.15
N ALA A 10 7.94 -3.89 16.88
CA ALA A 10 8.89 -2.91 16.36
C ALA A 10 9.62 -3.44 15.11
N GLY A 11 10.04 -4.72 15.14
CA GLY A 11 10.64 -5.38 13.98
C GLY A 11 9.75 -5.38 12.74
N LEU A 12 8.46 -5.72 12.88
CA LEU A 12 7.51 -5.72 11.76
C LEU A 12 7.28 -4.31 11.19
N LEU A 13 7.09 -3.31 12.06
CA LEU A 13 6.86 -1.93 11.64
C LEU A 13 8.10 -1.31 10.95
N LEU A 14 9.32 -1.65 11.39
CA LEU A 14 10.56 -1.22 10.72
C LEU A 14 10.75 -1.90 9.36
N ARG A 15 10.35 -3.16 9.22
CA ARG A 15 10.43 -3.89 7.93
C ARG A 15 9.36 -3.47 6.94
N ALA A 16 8.29 -2.79 7.39
CA ALA A 16 7.27 -2.23 6.50
C ALA A 16 7.79 -1.10 5.61
N VAL A 17 8.92 -0.49 5.94
CA VAL A 17 9.50 0.62 5.17
C VAL A 17 10.93 0.30 4.68
N PRO A 18 11.39 0.94 3.58
CA PRO A 18 12.75 0.81 3.08
C PRO A 18 13.81 1.20 4.12
N GLN A 19 15.03 0.70 3.96
CA GLN A 19 16.11 0.91 4.95
C GLN A 19 16.35 2.40 5.22
N ARG A 20 16.34 3.22 4.17
CA ARG A 20 16.53 4.68 4.24
C ARG A 20 15.45 5.43 5.04
N VAL A 21 14.29 4.82 5.28
CA VAL A 21 13.17 5.40 6.06
C VAL A 21 13.16 4.88 7.52
N ARG A 22 13.88 3.79 7.84
CA ARG A 22 13.81 3.13 9.15
C ARG A 22 14.17 4.02 10.33
N ARG A 23 15.07 5.00 10.15
CA ARG A 23 15.40 5.97 11.20
C ARG A 23 14.19 6.82 11.59
N ASP A 24 13.48 7.35 10.60
CA ASP A 24 12.25 8.12 10.83
C ASP A 24 11.13 7.22 11.37
N ALA A 25 11.05 5.99 10.88
CA ALA A 25 10.11 5.01 11.40
C ALA A 25 10.36 4.69 12.87
N HIS A 26 11.59 4.44 13.29
CA HIS A 26 11.92 4.20 14.69
C HIS A 26 11.44 5.35 15.60
N VAL A 27 11.65 6.61 15.18
CA VAL A 27 11.13 7.78 15.91
C VAL A 27 9.60 7.84 15.89
N ALA A 28 8.97 7.54 14.75
CA ALA A 28 7.53 7.54 14.59
C ALA A 28 6.82 6.49 15.46
N MET A 29 7.48 5.39 15.85
CA MET A 29 6.90 4.38 16.75
C MET A 29 6.47 4.96 18.09
N HIS A 30 7.18 5.96 18.59
CA HIS A 30 6.83 6.62 19.84
C HIS A 30 5.51 7.43 19.75
N ALA A 31 4.96 7.63 18.55
CA ALA A 31 3.62 8.18 18.38
C ALA A 31 2.52 7.14 18.61
N LEU A 32 2.83 5.84 18.48
CA LEU A 32 1.87 4.76 18.64
C LEU A 32 1.64 4.47 20.13
N ALA A 33 0.41 4.06 20.47
CA ALA A 33 0.09 3.62 21.82
C ALA A 33 0.81 2.30 22.12
N SER A 34 1.32 2.16 23.34
CA SER A 34 2.11 0.99 23.76
C SER A 34 1.32 -0.31 23.82
N TRP A 35 0.01 -0.20 24.00
CA TRP A 35 -0.92 -1.33 24.08
C TRP A 35 -1.48 -1.77 22.72
N GLY A 36 -1.08 -1.13 21.62
CA GLY A 36 -1.55 -1.55 20.30
C GLY A 36 -0.81 -2.78 19.76
N ALA A 37 -1.35 -3.35 18.68
CA ALA A 37 -0.85 -4.60 18.11
C ALA A 37 -0.64 -4.52 16.59
N VAL A 38 0.20 -5.43 16.08
CA VAL A 38 0.42 -5.64 14.64
C VAL A 38 0.22 -7.11 14.36
N SER A 39 -0.55 -7.44 13.32
CA SER A 39 -0.71 -8.82 12.90
C SER A 39 0.63 -9.38 12.44
N ALA A 40 0.93 -10.62 12.84
CA ALA A 40 2.09 -11.35 12.32
C ALA A 40 1.95 -11.68 10.83
N GLN A 41 0.72 -11.68 10.31
CA GLN A 41 0.43 -11.90 8.89
C GLN A 41 0.80 -10.67 8.07
N LEU A 42 1.47 -10.90 6.95
CA LEU A 42 1.79 -9.88 5.97
C LEU A 42 0.77 -9.88 4.83
N VAL A 43 0.67 -8.75 4.13
CA VAL A 43 -0.18 -8.62 2.95
C VAL A 43 0.15 -9.68 1.89
N GLN A 44 1.44 -9.96 1.71
CA GLN A 44 1.96 -10.94 0.76
C GLN A 44 1.78 -12.41 1.20
N ASP A 45 1.36 -12.68 2.44
CA ASP A 45 1.10 -14.05 2.94
C ASP A 45 -0.32 -14.54 2.64
N ALA A 46 -1.15 -13.68 2.04
CA ALA A 46 -2.58 -13.93 1.92
C ALA A 46 -2.93 -14.81 0.69
N GLY A 47 -2.48 -16.05 0.75
CA GLY A 47 -2.85 -17.16 -0.12
C GLY A 47 -2.87 -18.51 0.61
N GLY A 48 -2.69 -18.54 1.94
CA GLY A 48 -2.63 -19.77 2.73
C GLY A 48 -1.23 -20.38 2.87
N GLY A 49 -0.18 -19.67 2.49
CA GLY A 49 1.23 -20.07 2.63
C GLY A 49 2.15 -18.92 3.07
N VAL A 50 3.39 -19.26 3.45
CA VAL A 50 4.47 -18.29 3.73
C VAL A 50 4.74 -17.45 2.47
N ALA A 51 4.81 -16.12 2.58
CA ALA A 51 5.07 -15.12 1.53
C ALA A 51 5.33 -15.72 0.12
N ASP A 52 4.27 -15.82 -0.68
CA ASP A 52 4.37 -16.38 -2.05
C ASP A 52 5.08 -15.40 -3.03
N HIS A 53 5.36 -14.17 -2.57
CA HIS A 53 6.17 -13.19 -3.28
C HIS A 53 6.71 -12.13 -2.33
N ASP A 54 7.85 -11.54 -2.69
CA ASP A 54 8.36 -10.35 -2.02
C ASP A 54 7.72 -9.07 -2.57
N VAL A 55 7.74 -8.02 -1.76
CA VAL A 55 7.38 -6.65 -2.16
C VAL A 55 8.62 -5.78 -2.08
N HIS A 56 8.90 -5.01 -3.12
CA HIS A 56 10.10 -4.20 -3.26
C HIS A 56 9.74 -2.74 -3.54
N VAL A 57 10.46 -1.83 -2.90
CA VAL A 57 10.38 -0.39 -3.16
C VAL A 57 11.79 0.11 -3.39
N ASP A 58 12.05 0.59 -4.61
CA ASP A 58 13.39 1.01 -5.03
C ASP A 58 14.49 -0.03 -4.78
N GLY A 59 14.18 -1.32 -4.98
CA GLY A 59 15.11 -2.42 -4.74
C GLY A 59 15.21 -2.86 -3.28
N ASP A 60 14.63 -2.11 -2.33
CA ASP A 60 14.54 -2.55 -0.92
C ASP A 60 13.32 -3.45 -0.72
N ALA A 61 13.54 -4.65 -0.19
CA ALA A 61 12.45 -5.52 0.26
C ALA A 61 11.72 -4.93 1.47
N VAL A 62 10.38 -4.92 1.41
CA VAL A 62 9.49 -4.43 2.46
C VAL A 62 8.45 -5.47 2.84
N GLN A 63 8.05 -5.47 4.10
CA GLN A 63 7.05 -6.39 4.64
C GLN A 63 5.83 -5.61 5.13
N ILE A 64 4.75 -5.58 4.33
CA ILE A 64 3.58 -4.76 4.65
C ILE A 64 2.67 -5.52 5.62
N PRO A 65 2.39 -4.99 6.84
CA PRO A 65 1.51 -5.65 7.78
C PRO A 65 0.10 -5.80 7.21
N TYR A 66 -0.52 -6.96 7.43
CA TYR A 66 -1.90 -7.16 7.02
C TYR A 66 -2.85 -6.23 7.78
N ARG A 67 -2.72 -6.18 9.11
CA ARG A 67 -3.51 -5.29 9.98
C ARG A 67 -2.70 -4.73 11.15
N VAL A 68 -3.10 -3.55 11.60
CA VAL A 68 -2.63 -2.94 12.84
C VAL A 68 -3.81 -2.51 13.71
N ALA A 69 -3.68 -2.66 15.03
CA ALA A 69 -4.66 -2.27 16.03
C ALA A 69 -4.03 -1.22 16.94
N PHE A 70 -3.91 0.01 16.44
CA PHE A 70 -3.52 1.18 17.21
C PHE A 70 -4.63 2.23 17.19
N PRO A 71 -4.83 3.01 18.25
CA PRO A 71 -5.57 4.25 18.17
C PRO A 71 -4.81 5.26 17.30
N TRP A 72 -5.53 6.25 16.75
CA TRP A 72 -4.86 7.36 16.08
C TRP A 72 -4.02 8.17 17.09
N PRO A 73 -2.75 8.52 16.78
CA PRO A 73 -1.92 9.28 17.70
C PRO A 73 -2.49 10.66 18.06
N ALA A 74 -2.19 11.14 19.27
CA ALA A 74 -2.65 12.45 19.72
C ALA A 74 -2.22 13.58 18.76
N ALA A 75 -3.14 14.48 18.43
CA ALA A 75 -2.90 15.56 17.46
C ALA A 75 -1.70 16.44 17.81
N SER A 76 -1.50 16.73 19.10
CA SER A 76 -0.35 17.51 19.59
C SER A 76 0.98 16.80 19.34
N TYR A 77 1.00 15.46 19.38
CA TYR A 77 2.20 14.67 19.07
C TYR A 77 2.46 14.66 17.55
N VAL A 78 1.44 14.38 16.74
CA VAL A 78 1.54 14.37 15.27
C VAL A 78 2.02 15.73 14.74
N ALA A 79 1.57 16.84 15.33
CA ALA A 79 1.97 18.19 14.95
C ALA A 79 3.49 18.44 15.09
N ARG A 80 4.17 17.75 16.01
CA ARG A 80 5.63 17.88 16.23
C ARG A 80 6.46 16.98 15.32
N LEU A 81 5.85 16.05 14.61
CA LEU A 81 6.57 15.14 13.70
C LEU A 81 6.95 15.87 12.41
N THR A 82 8.11 15.49 11.85
CA THR A 82 8.49 15.90 10.50
C THR A 82 7.50 15.32 9.48
N PRO A 83 7.38 15.92 8.27
CA PRO A 83 6.49 15.39 7.23
C PRO A 83 6.67 13.90 6.96
N ARG A 84 7.92 13.43 6.83
CA ARG A 84 8.23 12.00 6.62
C ARG A 84 7.79 11.13 7.80
N ARG A 85 7.99 11.55 9.04
CA ARG A 85 7.55 10.78 10.22
C ARG A 85 6.03 10.70 10.32
N ARG A 86 5.32 11.78 9.96
CA ARG A 86 3.86 11.75 9.82
C ARG A 86 3.42 10.78 8.73
N ALA A 87 4.11 10.79 7.58
CA ALA A 87 3.86 9.83 6.51
C ALA A 87 4.08 8.38 6.97
N VAL A 88 5.09 8.11 7.81
CA VAL A 88 5.30 6.74 8.35
C VAL A 88 4.13 6.31 9.24
N VAL A 89 3.65 7.20 10.12
CA VAL A 89 2.44 6.93 10.92
C VAL A 89 1.25 6.64 10.01
N ALA A 90 1.01 7.48 9.00
CA ALA A 90 -0.07 7.28 8.05
C ALA A 90 0.08 5.96 7.25
N ALA A 91 1.30 5.58 6.87
CA ALA A 91 1.57 4.31 6.20
C ALA A 91 1.18 3.11 7.06
N TRP A 92 1.51 3.12 8.36
CA TRP A 92 1.07 2.05 9.26
C TRP A 92 -0.44 2.09 9.51
N MET A 93 -1.00 3.28 9.73
CA MET A 93 -2.43 3.45 10.03
C MET A 93 -3.32 3.18 8.81
N SER A 94 -2.79 3.18 7.58
CA SER A 94 -3.51 2.69 6.39
C SER A 94 -3.82 1.19 6.47
N ARG A 95 -3.18 0.48 7.40
CA ARG A 95 -3.44 -0.93 7.73
C ARG A 95 -4.34 -1.10 8.96
N SER A 96 -4.90 -0.03 9.51
CA SER A 96 -5.76 -0.11 10.70
C SER A 96 -6.93 -1.08 10.50
N GLU A 97 -7.32 -1.78 11.57
CA GLU A 97 -8.57 -2.55 11.58
C GLU A 97 -9.81 -1.64 11.42
N ASN A 98 -9.71 -0.38 11.81
CA ASN A 98 -10.77 0.60 11.64
C ASN A 98 -10.72 1.22 10.24
N ALA A 99 -11.77 1.00 9.43
CA ALA A 99 -11.86 1.52 8.07
C ALA A 99 -11.78 3.06 7.98
N GLY A 100 -12.36 3.78 8.95
CA GLY A 100 -12.28 5.26 8.99
C GLY A 100 -10.86 5.75 9.24
N LEU A 101 -10.10 5.07 10.10
CA LEU A 101 -8.68 5.40 10.32
C LEU A 101 -7.84 5.07 9.08
N ARG A 102 -8.13 3.97 8.38
CA ARG A 102 -7.48 3.66 7.10
C ARG A 102 -7.72 4.73 6.04
N GLN A 103 -8.97 5.17 5.89
CA GLN A 103 -9.34 6.19 4.92
C GLN A 103 -8.70 7.54 5.26
N ARG A 104 -8.66 7.92 6.53
CA ARG A 104 -7.91 9.09 6.98
C ARG A 104 -6.43 8.98 6.60
N ALA A 105 -5.82 7.84 6.92
CA ALA A 105 -4.40 7.63 6.71
C ALA A 105 -4.01 7.71 5.22
N VAL A 106 -4.78 7.08 4.32
CA VAL A 106 -4.46 7.14 2.88
C VAL A 106 -4.58 8.55 2.33
N ARG A 107 -5.54 9.35 2.81
CA ARG A 107 -5.68 10.74 2.41
C ARG A 107 -4.47 11.58 2.82
N GLU A 108 -3.86 11.29 3.97
CA GLU A 108 -2.59 11.91 4.36
C GLU A 108 -1.46 11.47 3.42
N LEU A 109 -1.42 10.22 2.98
CA LEU A 109 -0.41 9.70 2.04
C LEU A 109 -0.52 10.29 0.64
N PHE A 110 -1.70 10.69 0.17
CA PHE A 110 -1.84 11.36 -1.13
C PHE A 110 -1.05 12.68 -1.21
N GLY A 111 -0.73 13.31 -0.07
CA GLY A 111 0.11 14.51 -0.01
C GLY A 111 1.61 14.24 0.06
N VAL A 112 2.06 12.99 -0.02
CA VAL A 112 3.47 12.60 0.18
C VAL A 112 4.12 12.27 -1.16
N ASP A 113 5.16 13.04 -1.51
CA ASP A 113 5.93 12.84 -2.74
C ASP A 113 7.17 11.97 -2.50
N GLU A 114 6.97 10.77 -1.94
CA GLU A 114 8.05 9.80 -1.71
C GLU A 114 7.65 8.40 -2.20
N ALA A 115 8.48 7.77 -3.03
CA ALA A 115 8.19 6.46 -3.65
C ALA A 115 7.83 5.33 -2.67
N TRP A 116 8.29 5.41 -1.42
CA TRP A 116 8.08 4.35 -0.43
C TRP A 116 6.65 4.25 0.10
N ILE A 117 5.80 5.25 -0.15
CA ILE A 117 4.39 5.21 0.25
C ILE A 117 3.53 4.37 -0.70
N VAL A 118 4.01 4.08 -1.91
CA VAL A 118 3.26 3.41 -2.98
C VAL A 118 2.59 2.09 -2.52
N PRO A 119 3.29 1.13 -1.88
CA PRO A 119 2.66 -0.12 -1.45
C PRO A 119 1.47 0.11 -0.51
N PHE A 120 1.55 1.11 0.38
CA PHE A 120 0.50 1.42 1.35
C PHE A 120 -0.74 2.03 0.70
N VAL A 121 -0.60 2.73 -0.42
CA VAL A 121 -1.72 3.26 -1.20
C VAL A 121 -2.31 2.18 -2.09
N VAL A 122 -1.48 1.47 -2.86
CA VAL A 122 -1.92 0.41 -3.78
C VAL A 122 -2.62 -0.72 -3.03
N GLN A 123 -2.15 -1.08 -1.83
CA GLN A 123 -2.76 -2.16 -1.05
C GLN A 123 -4.24 -1.94 -0.77
N LEU A 124 -4.69 -0.68 -0.67
CA LEU A 124 -6.08 -0.37 -0.35
C LEU A 124 -7.07 -0.72 -1.46
N CYS A 125 -6.58 -0.90 -2.70
CA CYS A 125 -7.37 -1.49 -3.77
C CYS A 125 -7.70 -2.97 -3.50
N GLY A 126 -6.91 -3.66 -2.67
CA GLY A 126 -7.15 -5.04 -2.25
C GLY A 126 -7.98 -5.15 -0.98
N GLU A 127 -8.82 -4.16 -0.67
CA GLU A 127 -9.63 -4.08 0.56
C GLU A 127 -11.13 -3.95 0.22
N TYR A 128 -11.98 -4.45 1.13
CA TYR A 128 -13.43 -4.55 0.96
C TYR A 128 -14.22 -3.23 1.12
N VAL A 129 -13.54 -2.07 1.22
CA VAL A 129 -14.16 -0.76 1.49
C VAL A 129 -14.06 0.11 0.25
N HIS A 130 -15.10 0.12 -0.58
CA HIS A 130 -15.07 0.83 -1.87
C HIS A 130 -14.89 2.34 -1.76
N GLU A 131 -15.27 2.96 -0.63
CA GLU A 131 -15.07 4.39 -0.40
C GLU A 131 -13.57 4.75 -0.35
N ILE A 132 -12.76 3.85 0.20
CA ILE A 132 -11.29 3.98 0.18
C ILE A 132 -10.77 3.74 -1.24
N GLY A 133 -11.31 2.74 -1.93
CA GLY A 133 -11.00 2.47 -3.33
C GLY A 133 -11.27 3.68 -4.23
N ALA A 134 -12.39 4.38 -4.02
CA ALA A 134 -12.77 5.58 -4.76
C ALA A 134 -11.82 6.76 -4.49
N ASP A 135 -11.35 6.92 -3.25
CA ASP A 135 -10.32 7.89 -2.92
C ASP A 135 -9.01 7.61 -3.67
N VAL A 136 -8.59 6.34 -3.73
CA VAL A 136 -7.38 5.93 -4.47
C VAL A 136 -7.55 6.10 -5.98
N ASP A 137 -8.68 5.68 -6.55
CA ASP A 137 -8.97 5.85 -7.99
C ASP A 137 -8.92 7.33 -8.39
N ARG A 138 -9.59 8.19 -7.61
CA ARG A 138 -9.55 9.64 -7.81
C ARG A 138 -8.11 10.16 -7.76
N PHE A 139 -7.33 9.82 -6.74
CA PHE A 139 -5.93 10.23 -6.63
C PHE A 139 -5.12 9.79 -7.86
N VAL A 140 -5.18 8.51 -8.24
CA VAL A 140 -4.43 7.93 -9.36
C VAL A 140 -4.78 8.60 -10.69
N ARG A 141 -6.06 8.93 -10.92
CA ARG A 141 -6.52 9.48 -12.20
C ARG A 141 -6.40 11.00 -12.31
N THR A 142 -6.39 11.73 -11.18
CA THR A 142 -6.52 13.20 -11.21
C THR A 142 -5.33 13.94 -10.58
N GLU A 143 -4.73 13.38 -9.53
CA GLU A 143 -3.66 14.03 -8.77
C GLU A 143 -2.29 13.50 -9.17
N LEU A 144 -2.13 12.18 -9.25
CA LEU A 144 -0.88 11.51 -9.62
C LEU A 144 -0.33 11.97 -10.99
N PRO A 145 -1.14 12.19 -12.06
CA PRO A 145 -0.61 12.63 -13.35
C PRO A 145 0.08 13.99 -13.30
N ARG A 146 -0.23 14.82 -12.29
CA ARG A 146 0.35 16.15 -12.08
C ARG A 146 1.68 16.11 -11.33
N ARG A 147 2.15 14.92 -10.93
CA ARG A 147 3.37 14.72 -10.13
C ARG A 147 4.30 13.72 -10.85
N PRO A 148 5.13 14.18 -11.81
CA PRO A 148 5.90 13.30 -12.69
C PRO A 148 6.78 12.27 -11.95
N GLU A 149 7.51 12.71 -10.93
CA GLU A 149 8.39 11.83 -10.14
C GLU A 149 7.60 10.76 -9.38
N LEU A 150 6.51 11.16 -8.73
CA LEU A 150 5.64 10.22 -8.01
C LEU A 150 4.95 9.26 -8.99
N ARG A 151 4.49 9.77 -10.13
CA ARG A 151 3.94 8.96 -11.23
C ARG A 151 4.93 7.90 -11.69
N HIS A 152 6.20 8.26 -11.90
CA HIS A 152 7.25 7.31 -12.25
C HIS A 152 7.47 6.27 -11.15
N ALA A 153 7.44 6.68 -9.88
CA ALA A 153 7.55 5.76 -8.75
C ALA A 153 6.41 4.73 -8.71
N TYR A 154 5.15 5.14 -8.94
CA TYR A 154 4.02 4.21 -9.04
C TYR A 154 4.16 3.24 -10.22
N ALA A 155 4.55 3.74 -11.40
CA ALA A 155 4.77 2.92 -12.59
C ALA A 155 5.86 1.86 -12.33
N ARG A 156 6.97 2.27 -11.71
CA ARG A 156 8.09 1.38 -11.40
C ARG A 156 7.71 0.35 -10.34
N PHE A 157 7.06 0.76 -9.26
CA PHE A 157 6.57 -0.17 -8.24
C PHE A 157 5.69 -1.28 -8.84
N VAL A 158 4.79 -0.93 -9.77
CA VAL A 158 3.95 -1.93 -10.45
C VAL A 158 4.78 -2.92 -11.28
N ARG A 159 5.79 -2.43 -12.02
CA ARG A 159 6.69 -3.30 -12.81
C ARG A 159 7.56 -4.19 -11.94
N ASP A 160 8.03 -3.67 -10.81
CA ASP A 160 8.89 -4.40 -9.88
C ASP A 160 8.08 -5.44 -9.06
N ASN A 161 6.75 -5.29 -8.97
CA ASN A 161 5.90 -6.11 -8.10
C ASN A 161 4.65 -6.68 -8.81
N PRO A 162 4.80 -7.42 -9.93
CA PRO A 162 3.66 -7.89 -10.72
C PRO A 162 2.77 -8.89 -9.96
N ARG A 163 3.36 -9.78 -9.15
CA ARG A 163 2.61 -10.74 -8.31
C ARG A 163 1.78 -10.04 -7.24
N TYR A 164 2.35 -9.04 -6.58
CA TYR A 164 1.63 -8.21 -5.61
C TYR A 164 0.41 -7.55 -6.25
N LEU A 165 0.58 -6.92 -7.42
CA LEU A 165 -0.53 -6.29 -8.13
C LEU A 165 -1.60 -7.30 -8.53
N ALA A 166 -1.21 -8.50 -8.98
CA ALA A 166 -2.13 -9.58 -9.32
C ALA A 166 -2.95 -10.04 -8.11
N THR A 167 -2.31 -10.23 -6.95
CA THR A 167 -3.00 -10.58 -5.70
C THR A 167 -3.95 -9.47 -5.25
N THR A 168 -3.53 -8.20 -5.31
CA THR A 168 -4.39 -7.05 -4.98
C THR A 168 -5.61 -6.99 -5.91
N ARG A 169 -5.42 -7.24 -7.22
CA ARG A 169 -6.51 -7.29 -8.20
C ARG A 169 -7.46 -8.45 -7.96
N HIS A 170 -6.94 -9.65 -7.68
CA HIS A 170 -7.76 -10.82 -7.37
C HIS A 170 -8.70 -10.53 -6.19
N ARG A 171 -8.18 -9.91 -5.13
CA ARG A 171 -8.98 -9.44 -3.99
C ARG A 171 -10.03 -8.41 -4.39
N ALA A 172 -9.66 -7.41 -5.21
CA ALA A 172 -10.60 -6.38 -5.67
C ALA A 172 -11.78 -6.99 -6.45
N VAL A 173 -11.53 -7.98 -7.30
CA VAL A 173 -12.56 -8.73 -8.03
C VAL A 173 -13.45 -9.51 -7.06
N ALA A 174 -12.86 -10.25 -6.11
CA ALA A 174 -13.63 -10.98 -5.11
C ALA A 174 -14.50 -10.04 -4.26
N PHE A 175 -13.96 -8.89 -3.83
CA PHE A 175 -14.72 -7.92 -3.04
C PHE A 175 -15.81 -7.22 -3.83
N ARG A 176 -15.63 -6.95 -5.13
CA ARG A 176 -16.69 -6.42 -5.99
C ARG A 176 -17.96 -7.29 -5.92
N GLU A 177 -17.79 -8.61 -5.95
CA GLU A 177 -18.93 -9.54 -5.88
C GLU A 177 -19.62 -9.56 -4.51
N LEU A 178 -18.86 -9.28 -3.44
CA LEU A 178 -19.33 -9.33 -2.05
C LEU A 178 -19.83 -7.97 -1.50
N ASP A 179 -19.45 -6.86 -2.13
CA ASP A 179 -19.72 -5.50 -1.62
C ASP A 179 -21.14 -5.04 -1.92
N HIS A 180 -22.08 -5.50 -1.10
CA HIS A 180 -23.48 -5.07 -1.13
C HIS A 180 -23.68 -3.58 -0.81
N ARG A 181 -22.67 -2.88 -0.27
CA ARG A 181 -22.75 -1.44 0.05
C ARG A 181 -22.41 -0.56 -1.15
N TRP A 182 -21.84 -1.12 -2.22
CA TRP A 182 -21.54 -0.36 -3.43
C TRP A 182 -22.83 -0.07 -4.22
N PRO A 183 -23.26 1.20 -4.35
CA PRO A 183 -24.57 1.54 -4.91
C PRO A 183 -24.70 1.23 -6.40
N HIS A 184 -23.57 1.19 -7.13
CA HIS A 184 -23.55 0.99 -8.58
C HIS A 184 -23.37 -0.47 -9.00
N ARG A 185 -23.59 -1.43 -8.09
CA ARG A 185 -23.38 -2.88 -8.34
C ARG A 185 -24.21 -3.45 -9.49
N TYR A 186 -25.32 -2.80 -9.83
CA TYR A 186 -26.22 -3.19 -10.90
C TYR A 186 -26.16 -2.29 -12.13
N GLU A 187 -25.24 -1.31 -12.15
CA GLU A 187 -25.07 -0.41 -13.28
C GLU A 187 -24.08 -1.00 -14.30
N PRO A 188 -24.54 -1.41 -15.50
CA PRO A 188 -23.64 -1.93 -16.52
C PRO A 188 -22.61 -0.87 -16.91
N GLY A 189 -21.33 -1.27 -17.01
CA GLY A 189 -20.24 -0.39 -17.42
C GLY A 189 -19.62 0.47 -16.30
N ARG A 190 -20.21 0.53 -15.11
CA ARG A 190 -19.54 1.15 -13.96
C ARG A 190 -18.47 0.21 -13.43
N SER A 191 -17.21 0.65 -13.46
CA SER A 191 -16.10 -0.11 -12.87
C SER A 191 -16.10 0.06 -11.35
N TYR A 192 -15.84 -1.03 -10.63
CA TYR A 192 -15.58 -0.97 -9.18
C TYR A 192 -14.31 -0.14 -8.95
N PRO A 193 -14.32 0.85 -8.03
CA PRO A 193 -13.26 1.86 -8.00
C PRO A 193 -11.87 1.29 -7.73
N GLN A 194 -11.77 0.24 -6.92
CA GLN A 194 -10.52 -0.48 -6.71
C GLN A 194 -9.96 -1.09 -8.01
N ILE A 195 -10.81 -1.69 -8.85
CA ILE A 195 -10.41 -2.26 -10.14
C ILE A 195 -10.00 -1.12 -11.09
N ALA A 196 -10.78 -0.04 -11.14
CA ALA A 196 -10.49 1.12 -11.97
C ALA A 196 -9.13 1.77 -11.64
N ALA A 197 -8.78 1.85 -10.35
CA ALA A 197 -7.48 2.35 -9.91
C ALA A 197 -6.34 1.42 -10.36
N LEU A 198 -6.51 0.12 -10.19
CA LEU A 198 -5.51 -0.89 -10.60
C LEU A 198 -5.33 -0.94 -12.12
N ASP A 199 -6.40 -0.76 -12.89
CA ASP A 199 -6.33 -0.63 -14.35
C ASP A 199 -5.51 0.61 -14.74
N ALA A 200 -5.80 1.77 -14.14
CA ALA A 200 -5.05 3.00 -14.41
C ALA A 200 -3.56 2.86 -14.06
N LEU A 201 -3.23 2.17 -12.96
CA LEU A 201 -1.84 1.86 -12.59
C LEU A 201 -1.17 0.86 -13.54
N SER A 202 -1.92 -0.12 -14.06
CA SER A 202 -1.42 -1.08 -15.05
C SER A 202 -1.12 -0.39 -16.38
N GLU A 203 -2.04 0.46 -16.85
CA GLU A 203 -1.85 1.29 -18.05
C GLU A 203 -0.65 2.23 -17.89
N LEU A 204 -0.52 2.86 -16.72
CA LEU A 204 0.62 3.70 -16.39
C LEU A 204 1.95 2.93 -16.47
N ALA A 205 1.97 1.70 -15.96
CA ALA A 205 3.18 0.90 -15.85
C ALA A 205 3.61 0.26 -17.17
N TYR A 206 2.64 -0.22 -17.97
CA TYR A 206 2.86 -1.10 -19.12
C TYR A 206 2.47 -0.49 -20.49
N ARG A 207 1.73 0.63 -20.53
CA ARG A 207 1.25 1.27 -21.76
C ARG A 207 1.55 2.78 -21.83
N GLY A 208 2.38 3.28 -20.92
CA GLY A 208 2.62 4.71 -20.74
C GLY A 208 3.74 5.31 -21.61
N GLY A 209 3.42 5.70 -22.85
CA GLY A 209 4.20 6.70 -23.62
C GLY A 209 5.68 6.38 -23.92
N PRO A 210 6.44 7.30 -24.56
CA PRO A 210 7.77 7.04 -25.14
C PRO A 210 8.87 6.67 -24.13
N ASP A 211 8.63 6.84 -22.83
CA ASP A 211 9.55 6.49 -21.75
C ASP A 211 9.25 5.09 -21.14
N TYR A 212 8.41 4.30 -21.80
CA TYR A 212 8.15 2.91 -21.43
C TYR A 212 9.37 2.03 -21.74
N PRO A 213 10.03 1.41 -20.73
CA PRO A 213 11.25 0.61 -20.96
C PRO A 213 11.00 -0.76 -21.62
N GLY A 214 9.74 -1.08 -21.99
CA GLY A 214 9.32 -2.41 -22.41
C GLY A 214 8.87 -3.29 -21.23
N ASP A 215 8.11 -4.34 -21.53
CA ASP A 215 7.83 -5.40 -20.56
C ASP A 215 9.17 -6.01 -20.11
N PRO A 216 9.37 -6.34 -18.82
CA PRO A 216 10.52 -7.14 -18.43
C PRO A 216 10.51 -8.44 -19.24
N ALA A 217 11.66 -8.82 -19.79
CA ALA A 217 11.79 -10.06 -20.52
C ALA A 217 11.25 -11.20 -19.64
N ALA A 218 10.33 -12.01 -20.17
CA ALA A 218 9.82 -13.16 -19.46
C ALA A 218 11.01 -13.96 -18.92
N ASP A 219 10.99 -14.26 -17.62
CA ASP A 219 11.99 -15.12 -17.01
C ASP A 219 12.14 -16.36 -17.89
N ARG A 220 13.32 -16.52 -18.49
CA ARG A 220 13.68 -17.78 -19.13
C ARG A 220 13.75 -18.80 -18.01
N VAL A 221 12.61 -19.40 -17.70
CA VAL A 221 12.57 -20.67 -16.98
C VAL A 221 13.44 -21.58 -17.79
N ALA A 222 14.65 -21.85 -17.29
CA ALA A 222 15.52 -22.85 -17.83
C ALA A 222 14.76 -24.17 -17.70
N ILE A 223 14.12 -24.58 -18.79
CA ILE A 223 13.61 -25.93 -18.94
C ILE A 223 14.86 -26.81 -19.06
N ALA A 224 15.35 -27.26 -17.90
CA ALA A 224 16.27 -28.38 -17.84
C ALA A 224 15.46 -29.61 -18.24
N VAL A 225 15.51 -29.96 -19.52
CA VAL A 225 15.11 -31.28 -19.99
C VAL A 225 16.23 -32.23 -19.58
N SER A 226 15.93 -33.15 -18.66
CA SER A 226 16.67 -34.41 -18.46
C SER A 226 15.88 -35.53 -19.11
#